data_AF-J9ATG5-F1
#
_entry.id   AF-J9ATG5-F1
#
_cell.length_a   1.000
_cell.length_b   1.000
_cell.length_c   1.000
_cell.angle_alpha   90.00
_cell.angle_beta   90.00
_cell.angle_gamma   90.00
#
_symmetry.space_group_name_H-M   'P 1'
#
loop_
_entity.id
_entity.type
_entity.pdbx_description
1 polymer ?
#
loop_
_entity_poly.entity_id
_entity_poly.type
_entity_poly.pdbx_seq_one_letter_code
_entity_poly.pdbx_strand_id
1 'polypeptide(L)'
;MEGTQVRPSHIRAALFAGLFSYDGWDVLNFGTEEIEKPKRTMPLAIIVGMSLVAFIFLATNISFFVVLGIDQMKSSVAVADTFATAKLDKFYSVLPFLICILLIGSMNTSLFCASRYLLVAARQGHLPAFLSCSNTEHNSPRVAIFISVTLSFLLSFTGNLSQLINCVSFCQWLQRIFTMLVLLWIRFHNKSIHPDAIQNPIIMPIVFMIICATLVMTTVIADTHMCSIGGSVALGGLVFYFLFFYTHSPSAIKGIKTFGCNANNKITIYTQIVFNVMPPEFSEEITRSYQVNLSPTSKVNGNTDSITKFESIRTETLKNNAVSQQFSEEKSKSIIIGSNNGMKDIG
;
A
#
# COMPACT_ATOMS: atom_id res chain seq x y z
N MET A 1 8.51 0.63 45.86
CA MET A 1 8.03 1.82 45.12
C MET A 1 9.09 2.92 45.01
N GLU A 2 10.35 2.66 45.40
CA GLU A 2 11.45 3.59 45.14
C GLU A 2 11.72 3.72 43.63
N GLY A 3 11.85 4.95 43.14
CA GLY A 3 12.17 5.24 41.74
C GLY A 3 11.00 5.57 40.81
N THR A 4 9.74 5.58 41.29
CA THR A 4 8.59 5.98 40.45
C THR A 4 8.52 7.51 40.34
N GLN A 5 8.94 8.04 39.20
CA GLN A 5 8.85 9.48 38.90
C GLN A 5 7.46 9.82 38.36
N VAL A 6 6.54 10.24 39.22
CA VAL A 6 5.12 10.51 38.90
C VAL A 6 4.90 11.85 38.17
N ARG A 7 5.93 12.38 37.49
CA ARG A 7 5.80 13.64 36.74
C ARG A 7 4.89 13.42 35.53
N PRO A 8 3.93 14.32 35.25
CA PRO A 8 3.05 14.21 34.09
C PRO A 8 3.82 14.04 32.76
N SER A 9 5.00 14.64 32.63
CA SER A 9 5.86 14.47 31.46
C SER A 9 6.32 13.03 31.24
N HIS A 10 6.74 12.33 32.30
CA HIS A 10 7.21 10.93 32.21
C HIS A 10 6.06 9.96 31.95
N ILE A 11 4.89 10.21 32.53
CA ILE A 11 3.69 9.39 32.27
C ILE A 11 3.28 9.52 30.81
N ARG A 12 3.26 10.74 30.25
CA ARG A 12 2.98 10.96 28.82
C ARG A 12 3.98 10.22 27.94
N ALA A 13 5.27 10.37 28.20
CA ALA A 13 6.32 9.70 27.42
C ALA A 13 6.18 8.16 27.46
N ALA A 14 5.87 7.58 28.62
CA ALA A 14 5.65 6.15 28.78
C ALA A 14 4.41 5.67 28.01
N LEU A 15 3.29 6.40 28.10
CA LEU A 15 2.07 6.10 27.33
C LEU A 15 2.32 6.18 25.81
N PHE A 16 3.11 7.16 25.36
CA PHE A 16 3.46 7.28 23.94
C PHE A 16 4.36 6.15 23.45
N ALA A 17 5.37 5.76 24.23
CA ALA A 17 6.22 4.61 23.91
C ALA A 17 5.41 3.31 23.85
N GLY A 18 4.45 3.14 24.78
CA GLY A 18 3.49 2.05 24.76
C GLY A 18 2.65 2.07 23.49
N LEU A 19 2.01 3.19 23.16
CA LEU A 19 1.16 3.34 21.98
C LEU A 19 1.91 3.08 20.68
N PHE A 20 3.16 3.56 20.56
CA PHE A 20 4.03 3.27 19.42
C PHE A 20 4.27 1.76 19.23
N SER A 21 4.41 1.02 20.33
CA SER A 21 4.64 -0.43 20.29
C SER A 21 3.42 -1.23 19.82
N TYR A 22 2.21 -0.65 19.86
CA TYR A 22 0.97 -1.24 19.35
C TYR A 22 0.62 -0.75 17.93
N ASP A 23 1.49 0.00 17.27
CA ASP A 23 1.26 0.45 15.91
C ASP A 23 1.36 -0.71 14.89
N GLY A 24 0.62 -0.59 13.78
CA GLY A 24 0.57 -1.60 12.71
C GLY A 24 -0.78 -2.31 12.55
N TRP A 25 -1.79 -1.93 13.33
CA TRP A 25 -3.16 -2.43 13.21
C TRP A 25 -3.85 -2.05 11.88
N ASP A 26 -3.37 -1.00 11.21
CA ASP A 26 -3.93 -0.49 9.95
C ASP A 26 -3.53 -1.32 8.72
N VAL A 27 -2.51 -2.17 8.85
CA VAL A 27 -2.06 -3.14 7.83
C VAL A 27 -3.23 -3.99 7.32
N LEU A 28 -4.14 -4.38 8.21
CA LEU A 28 -5.31 -5.19 7.84
C LEU A 28 -6.22 -4.48 6.83
N ASN A 29 -6.26 -3.15 6.85
CA ASN A 29 -7.12 -2.37 5.95
C ASN A 29 -6.72 -2.52 4.48
N PHE A 30 -5.46 -2.77 4.16
CA PHE A 30 -4.99 -2.93 2.79
C PHE A 30 -5.43 -4.27 2.15
N GLY A 31 -5.79 -5.26 2.97
CA GLY A 31 -6.33 -6.55 2.52
C GLY A 31 -7.86 -6.62 2.49
N THR A 32 -8.57 -5.52 2.77
CA THR A 32 -10.04 -5.53 2.93
C THR A 32 -10.77 -6.05 1.69
N GLU A 33 -10.26 -5.77 0.49
CA GLU A 33 -10.87 -6.23 -0.78
C GLU A 33 -10.82 -7.76 -0.96
N GLU A 34 -9.92 -8.45 -0.25
CA GLU A 34 -9.74 -9.91 -0.33
C GLU A 34 -10.44 -10.65 0.82
N ILE A 35 -10.92 -9.93 1.84
CA ILE A 35 -11.55 -10.52 3.01
C ILE A 35 -13.02 -10.81 2.73
N GLU A 36 -13.44 -12.05 2.99
CA GLU A 36 -14.85 -12.41 2.89
C GLU A 36 -15.68 -11.68 3.98
N LYS A 37 -16.75 -10.99 3.54
CA LYS A 37 -17.69 -10.24 4.41
C LYS A 37 -16.97 -9.22 5.32
N PRO A 38 -16.29 -8.21 4.74
CA PRO A 38 -15.43 -7.30 5.49
C PRO A 38 -16.17 -6.54 6.59
N LYS A 39 -17.46 -6.22 6.41
CA LYS A 39 -18.30 -5.50 7.38
C LYS A 39 -18.38 -6.16 8.76
N ARG A 40 -18.33 -7.50 8.82
CA ARG A 40 -18.37 -8.27 10.08
C ARG A 40 -16.99 -8.76 10.48
N THR A 41 -16.20 -9.24 9.51
CA THR A 41 -14.91 -9.87 9.76
C THR A 41 -13.86 -8.84 10.19
N MET A 42 -13.83 -7.64 9.59
CA MET A 42 -12.82 -6.62 9.90
C MET A 42 -12.89 -6.13 11.35
N PRO A 43 -14.03 -5.69 11.90
CA PRO A 43 -14.09 -5.23 13.29
C PRO A 43 -13.76 -6.33 14.29
N LEU A 44 -14.22 -7.57 14.03
CA LEU A 44 -13.94 -8.72 14.87
C LEU A 44 -12.43 -9.03 14.89
N ALA A 45 -11.79 -9.03 13.72
CA ALA A 45 -10.36 -9.25 13.59
C ALA A 45 -9.55 -8.20 14.35
N ILE A 46 -9.94 -6.92 14.26
CA ILE A 46 -9.28 -5.84 15.01
C ILE A 46 -9.45 -6.03 16.52
N ILE A 47 -10.66 -6.30 17.01
CA ILE A 47 -10.91 -6.44 18.46
C ILE A 47 -10.16 -7.65 19.03
N VAL A 48 -10.27 -8.82 18.39
CA VAL A 48 -9.61 -10.05 18.84
C VAL A 48 -8.09 -9.91 18.74
N GLY A 49 -7.59 -9.39 17.61
CA GLY A 49 -6.17 -9.17 17.38
C GLY A 49 -5.56 -8.22 18.41
N MET A 50 -6.16 -7.05 18.62
CA MET A 50 -5.66 -6.07 19.59
C MET A 50 -5.71 -6.59 21.03
N SER A 51 -6.76 -7.33 21.39
CA SER A 51 -6.87 -7.94 22.73
C SER A 51 -5.80 -9.00 22.97
N LEU A 52 -5.52 -9.84 21.97
CA LEU A 52 -4.50 -10.86 22.04
C LEU A 52 -3.10 -10.24 22.15
N VAL A 53 -2.80 -9.22 21.34
CA VAL A 53 -1.51 -8.51 21.40
C VAL A 53 -1.34 -7.86 22.78
N ALA A 54 -2.38 -7.23 23.32
CA ALA A 54 -2.34 -6.63 24.65
C ALA A 54 -2.05 -7.67 25.75
N PHE A 55 -2.67 -8.84 25.67
CA PHE A 55 -2.42 -9.95 26.59
C PHE A 55 -0.96 -10.44 26.52
N ILE A 56 -0.44 -10.66 25.30
CA ILE A 56 0.95 -11.12 25.09
C ILE A 56 1.96 -10.08 25.58
N PHE A 57 1.70 -8.79 25.35
CA PHE A 57 2.56 -7.71 25.84
C PHE A 57 2.56 -7.64 27.35
N LEU A 58 1.39 -7.78 27.99
CA LEU A 58 1.30 -7.80 29.45
C LEU A 58 2.06 -9.01 30.03
N ALA A 59 1.85 -10.20 29.46
CA ALA A 59 2.54 -11.42 29.86
C ALA A 59 4.07 -11.30 29.71
N THR A 60 4.54 -10.73 28.59
CA THR A 60 5.96 -10.48 28.34
C THR A 60 6.57 -9.52 29.36
N ASN A 61 5.89 -8.40 29.65
CA ASN A 61 6.37 -7.45 30.65
C ASN A 61 6.43 -8.07 32.05
N ILE A 62 5.41 -8.85 32.45
CA ILE A 62 5.42 -9.59 33.72
C ILE A 62 6.62 -10.55 33.77
N SER A 63 6.89 -11.29 32.69
CA SER A 63 8.02 -12.20 32.59
C SER A 63 9.36 -11.47 32.78
N PHE A 64 9.55 -10.30 32.16
CA PHE A 64 10.75 -9.48 32.34
C PHE A 64 10.92 -9.03 33.79
N PHE A 65 9.86 -8.58 34.45
CA PHE A 65 9.94 -8.14 35.86
C PHE A 65 10.23 -9.28 36.85
N VAL A 66 9.84 -10.53 36.53
CA VAL A 66 10.13 -11.69 37.38
C VAL A 66 11.58 -12.14 37.27
N VAL A 67 12.19 -11.99 36.09
CA VAL A 67 13.52 -12.52 35.79
C VAL A 67 14.63 -11.49 35.97
N LEU A 68 14.41 -10.24 35.57
CA LEU A 68 15.43 -9.20 35.50
C LEU A 68 15.23 -8.15 36.61
N GLY A 69 16.35 -7.70 37.18
CA GLY A 69 16.35 -6.54 38.07
C GLY A 69 16.08 -5.23 37.32
N ILE A 70 15.54 -4.22 38.02
CA ILE A 70 15.20 -2.90 37.43
C ILE A 70 16.42 -2.23 36.79
N ASP A 71 17.58 -2.33 37.45
CA ASP A 71 18.80 -1.71 36.94
C ASP A 71 19.31 -2.39 35.66
N GLN A 72 19.21 -3.72 35.59
CA GLN A 72 19.54 -4.48 34.39
C GLN A 72 18.63 -4.09 33.22
N MET A 73 17.32 -3.94 33.43
CA MET A 73 16.41 -3.50 32.36
C MET A 73 16.72 -2.09 31.87
N LYS A 74 17.11 -1.17 32.76
CA LYS A 74 17.46 0.21 32.38
C LYS A 74 18.79 0.32 31.65
N SER A 75 19.77 -0.53 31.96
CA SER A 75 21.08 -0.52 31.31
C SER A 75 21.11 -1.29 29.99
N SER A 76 20.09 -2.11 29.72
CA SER A 76 20.06 -3.00 28.56
C SER A 76 19.58 -2.27 27.31
N VAL A 77 20.38 -2.36 26.24
CA VAL A 77 19.99 -1.86 24.91
C VAL A 77 18.83 -2.71 24.34
N ALA A 78 18.82 -4.01 24.62
CA ALA A 78 17.78 -4.94 24.19
C ALA A 78 17.37 -5.86 25.34
N VAL A 79 16.29 -5.51 26.05
CA VAL A 79 15.81 -6.24 27.24
C VAL A 79 15.52 -7.72 26.93
N ALA A 80 15.02 -8.02 25.74
CA ALA A 80 14.74 -9.39 25.31
C ALA A 80 16.00 -10.26 25.19
N ASP A 81 17.12 -9.70 24.72
CA ASP A 81 18.40 -10.41 24.62
C ASP A 81 19.00 -10.68 26.01
N THR A 82 18.93 -9.69 26.90
CA THR A 82 19.37 -9.85 28.29
C THR A 82 18.53 -10.88 29.03
N PHE A 83 17.20 -10.90 28.82
CA PHE A 83 16.31 -11.93 29.35
C PHE A 83 16.70 -13.32 28.84
N ALA A 84 16.94 -13.43 27.53
CA ALA A 84 17.29 -14.70 26.92
C ALA A 84 18.64 -15.23 27.43
N THR A 85 19.63 -14.36 27.55
CA THR A 85 20.93 -14.73 28.11
C THR A 85 20.82 -15.15 29.58
N ALA A 86 19.92 -14.53 30.35
CA ALA A 86 19.76 -14.83 31.77
C ALA A 86 19.01 -16.14 32.09
N LYS A 87 18.17 -16.64 31.18
CA LYS A 87 17.30 -17.81 31.46
C LYS A 87 17.24 -18.88 30.39
N LEU A 88 17.55 -18.55 29.15
CA LEU A 88 17.37 -19.44 28.01
C LEU A 88 18.67 -20.19 27.63
N ASP A 89 19.68 -20.31 28.49
CA ASP A 89 20.99 -20.99 28.29
C ASP A 89 21.13 -21.78 26.96
N LYS A 90 20.46 -22.94 26.83
CA LYS A 90 20.53 -23.79 25.62
C LYS A 90 19.64 -23.34 24.45
N PHE A 91 18.54 -22.66 24.74
CA PHE A 91 17.59 -22.12 23.76
C PHE A 91 18.04 -20.78 23.17
N TYR A 92 19.03 -20.10 23.78
CA TYR A 92 19.59 -18.83 23.28
C TYR A 92 20.07 -18.95 21.83
N SER A 93 20.72 -20.06 21.45
CA SER A 93 21.21 -20.28 20.08
C SER A 93 20.10 -20.36 19.03
N VAL A 94 18.86 -20.70 19.42
CA VAL A 94 17.70 -20.79 18.51
C VAL A 94 17.02 -19.42 18.36
N LEU A 95 17.20 -18.52 19.33
CA LEU A 95 16.51 -17.23 19.36
C LEU A 95 16.77 -16.36 18.12
N PRO A 96 18.01 -16.20 17.61
CA PRO A 96 18.25 -15.42 16.39
C PRO A 96 17.50 -15.99 15.18
N PHE A 97 17.39 -17.31 15.06
CA PHE A 97 16.65 -17.95 13.97
C PHE A 97 15.16 -17.65 14.03
N LEU A 98 14.56 -17.67 15.23
CA LEU A 98 13.18 -17.27 15.44
C LEU A 98 12.95 -15.79 15.10
N ILE A 99 13.88 -14.92 15.49
CA ILE A 99 13.84 -13.49 15.14
C ILE A 99 13.91 -13.32 13.62
N CYS A 100 14.77 -14.05 12.91
CA CYS A 100 14.84 -14.01 11.45
C CYS A 100 13.51 -14.41 10.79
N ILE A 101 12.86 -15.48 11.25
CA ILE A 101 11.55 -15.90 10.73
C ILE A 101 10.50 -14.79 10.94
N LEU A 102 10.49 -14.17 12.12
CA LEU A 102 9.58 -13.06 12.43
C LEU A 102 9.83 -11.84 11.51
N LEU A 103 11.09 -11.49 11.29
CA LEU A 103 11.47 -10.39 10.40
C LEU A 103 11.06 -10.65 8.95
N ILE A 104 11.23 -11.88 8.45
CA ILE A 104 10.77 -12.29 7.12
C ILE A 104 9.24 -12.15 7.01
N GLY A 105 8.50 -12.58 8.03
CA GLY A 105 7.04 -12.43 8.08
C GLY A 105 6.58 -10.97 8.05
N SER A 106 7.24 -10.11 8.83
CA SER A 106 6.96 -8.67 8.85
C SER A 106 7.27 -7.99 7.51
N MET A 107 8.41 -8.35 6.90
CA MET A 107 8.79 -7.86 5.58
C MET A 107 7.79 -8.27 4.50
N ASN A 108 7.34 -9.54 4.50
CA ASN A 108 6.33 -10.02 3.56
C ASN A 108 5.00 -9.26 3.70
N THR A 109 4.56 -9.03 4.94
CA THR A 109 3.34 -8.26 5.23
C THR A 109 3.44 -6.82 4.70
N SER A 110 4.61 -6.20 4.89
CA SER A 110 4.87 -4.83 4.42
C SER A 110 4.85 -4.73 2.89
N LEU A 111 5.44 -5.72 2.20
CA LEU A 111 5.42 -5.81 0.74
C LEU A 111 4.00 -6.02 0.20
N PHE A 112 3.22 -6.86 0.85
CA PHE A 112 1.81 -7.06 0.51
C PHE A 112 1.03 -5.75 0.55
N CYS A 113 1.10 -5.02 1.66
CA CYS A 113 0.40 -3.74 1.84
C CYS A 113 0.83 -2.68 0.83
N ALA A 114 2.15 -2.50 0.63
CA ALA A 114 2.69 -1.53 -0.32
C ALA A 114 2.18 -1.80 -1.74
N SER A 115 2.15 -3.08 -2.14
CA SER A 115 1.73 -3.46 -3.48
C SER A 115 0.24 -3.17 -3.75
N ARG A 116 -0.64 -3.43 -2.78
CA ARG A 116 -2.08 -3.17 -2.89
C ARG A 116 -2.38 -1.67 -2.85
N TYR A 117 -1.70 -0.93 -2.00
CA TYR A 117 -1.82 0.52 -1.94
C TYR A 117 -1.46 1.17 -3.29
N LEU A 118 -0.32 0.79 -3.89
CA LEU A 118 0.11 1.31 -5.19
C LEU A 118 -0.83 0.89 -6.33
N LEU A 119 -1.30 -0.36 -6.32
CA LEU A 119 -2.25 -0.88 -7.32
C LEU A 119 -3.54 -0.05 -7.34
N VAL A 120 -4.17 0.15 -6.18
CA VAL A 120 -5.44 0.88 -6.07
C VAL A 120 -5.26 2.36 -6.41
N ALA A 121 -4.18 2.99 -5.94
CA ALA A 121 -3.88 4.38 -6.26
C ALA A 121 -3.65 4.60 -7.77
N ALA A 122 -3.02 3.64 -8.46
CA ALA A 122 -2.85 3.67 -9.91
C ALA A 122 -4.16 3.39 -10.66
N ARG A 123 -5.02 2.49 -10.17
CA ARG A 123 -6.36 2.24 -10.74
C ARG A 123 -7.25 3.48 -10.70
N GLN A 124 -7.13 4.30 -9.65
CA GLN A 124 -7.86 5.57 -9.52
C GLN A 124 -7.23 6.73 -10.34
N GLY A 125 -6.15 6.47 -11.09
CA GLY A 125 -5.48 7.47 -11.92
C GLY A 125 -4.61 8.47 -11.15
N HIS A 126 -4.32 8.21 -9.87
CA HIS A 126 -3.46 9.07 -9.05
C HIS A 126 -1.97 8.71 -9.15
N LEU A 127 -1.64 7.59 -9.80
CA LEU A 127 -0.30 7.10 -10.06
C LEU A 127 -0.15 6.62 -11.51
N PRO A 128 1.07 6.43 -12.02
CA PRO A 128 1.31 5.87 -13.34
C PRO A 128 0.59 4.54 -13.58
N ALA A 129 0.08 4.33 -14.80
CA ALA A 129 -0.75 3.19 -15.15
C ALA A 129 -0.01 1.84 -15.01
N PHE A 130 1.31 1.80 -15.23
CA PHE A 130 2.11 0.58 -15.10
C PHE A 130 2.07 -0.03 -13.69
N LEU A 131 1.81 0.77 -12.65
CA LEU A 131 1.67 0.28 -11.27
C LEU A 131 0.34 -0.43 -11.03
N SER A 132 -0.67 -0.19 -11.89
CA SER A 132 -1.96 -0.87 -11.82
C SER A 132 -1.94 -2.26 -12.48
N CYS A 133 -0.88 -2.59 -13.21
CA CYS A 133 -0.78 -3.83 -13.96
C CYS A 133 -0.58 -5.04 -13.03
N SER A 134 -1.36 -6.09 -13.27
CA SER A 134 -1.31 -7.35 -12.53
C SER A 134 -1.09 -8.52 -13.48
N ASN A 135 -0.43 -9.58 -13.00
CA ASN A 135 -0.23 -10.81 -13.77
C ASN A 135 -1.55 -11.61 -13.87
N THR A 136 -1.91 -12.05 -15.07
CA THR A 136 -3.21 -12.69 -15.36
C THR A 136 -3.37 -14.05 -14.67
N GLU A 137 -2.29 -14.83 -14.54
CA GLU A 137 -2.37 -16.17 -13.95
C GLU A 137 -2.43 -16.18 -12.42
N HIS A 138 -1.83 -15.17 -11.78
CA HIS A 138 -1.58 -15.18 -10.32
C HIS A 138 -2.19 -13.96 -9.60
N ASN A 139 -2.83 -13.04 -10.32
CA ASN A 139 -3.40 -11.80 -9.79
C ASN A 139 -2.44 -10.96 -8.92
N SER A 140 -1.13 -11.12 -9.18
CA SER A 140 -0.06 -10.52 -8.38
C SER A 140 0.47 -9.23 -9.06
N PRO A 141 0.56 -8.10 -8.32
CA PRO A 141 1.08 -6.83 -8.83
C PRO A 141 2.62 -6.80 -8.83
N ARG A 142 3.24 -7.58 -9.73
CA ARG A 142 4.71 -7.76 -9.80
C ARG A 142 5.49 -6.45 -9.90
N VAL A 143 4.98 -5.51 -10.69
CA VAL A 143 5.63 -4.22 -10.96
C VAL A 143 5.67 -3.34 -9.72
N ALA A 144 4.54 -3.26 -8.99
CA ALA A 144 4.46 -2.51 -7.75
C ALA A 144 5.42 -3.08 -6.69
N ILE A 145 5.46 -4.41 -6.57
CA ILE A 145 6.40 -5.09 -5.67
C ILE A 145 7.86 -4.76 -6.03
N PHE A 146 8.22 -4.86 -7.31
CA PHE A 146 9.58 -4.58 -7.77
C PHE A 146 10.04 -3.16 -7.43
N ILE A 147 9.17 -2.16 -7.63
CA ILE A 147 9.47 -0.76 -7.32
C ILE A 147 9.58 -0.54 -5.81
N SER A 148 8.67 -1.12 -5.02
CA SER A 148 8.75 -1.05 -3.56
C SER A 148 10.06 -1.65 -3.03
N VAL A 149 10.46 -2.84 -3.51
CA VAL A 149 11.71 -3.49 -3.11
C VAL A 149 12.92 -2.66 -3.52
N THR A 150 12.93 -2.15 -4.75
CA THR A 150 14.04 -1.33 -5.25
C THR A 150 14.18 -0.05 -4.42
N LEU A 151 13.08 0.61 -4.10
CA LEU A 151 13.10 1.82 -3.27
C LEU A 151 13.54 1.52 -1.83
N SER A 152 13.05 0.44 -1.22
CA SER A 152 13.50 -0.02 0.10
C SER A 152 14.99 -0.34 0.13
N PHE A 153 15.50 -0.99 -0.93
CA PHE A 153 16.93 -1.28 -1.07
C PHE A 153 17.77 0.00 -1.16
N LEU A 154 17.33 0.98 -1.96
CA LEU A 154 18.02 2.28 -2.06
C LEU A 154 18.02 3.04 -0.73
N LEU A 155 16.89 3.06 -0.02
CA LEU A 155 16.78 3.70 1.30
C LEU A 155 17.64 3.01 2.37
N SER A 156 17.91 1.71 2.21
CA SER A 156 18.78 0.97 3.14
C SER A 156 20.22 1.52 3.17
N PHE A 157 20.68 2.20 2.12
CA PHE A 157 22.02 2.80 2.08
C PHE A 157 22.14 4.13 2.86
N THR A 158 21.03 4.71 3.32
CA THR A 158 21.04 5.97 4.09
C THR A 158 21.59 5.82 5.52
N GLY A 159 21.77 4.58 6.01
CA GLY A 159 22.75 4.24 7.05
C GLY A 159 22.40 4.54 8.50
N ASN A 160 21.29 5.22 8.82
CA ASN A 160 20.94 5.55 10.21
C ASN A 160 19.48 5.20 10.56
N LEU A 161 19.32 4.07 11.27
CA LEU A 161 18.01 3.48 11.59
C LEU A 161 17.14 4.42 12.43
N SER A 162 17.69 5.04 13.48
CA SER A 162 16.93 5.90 14.39
C SER A 162 16.37 7.14 13.69
N GLN A 163 17.16 7.72 12.78
CA GLN A 163 16.75 8.87 11.99
C GLN A 163 15.65 8.50 10.98
N LEU A 164 15.78 7.32 10.36
CA LEU A 164 14.77 6.80 9.43
C LEU A 164 13.44 6.51 10.14
N ILE A 165 13.49 5.89 11.33
CA ILE A 165 12.30 5.62 12.15
C ILE A 165 11.59 6.94 12.51
N ASN A 166 12.33 7.96 12.93
CA ASN A 166 11.74 9.26 13.28
C ASN A 166 11.08 9.94 12.07
N CYS A 167 11.75 9.92 10.91
CA CYS A 167 11.21 10.47 9.67
C CYS A 167 9.94 9.76 9.21
N VAL A 168 9.94 8.42 9.21
CA VAL A 168 8.78 7.61 8.82
C VAL A 168 7.63 7.80 9.81
N SER A 169 7.91 7.78 11.12
CA SER A 169 6.91 7.98 12.17
C SER A 169 6.21 9.33 12.01
N PHE A 170 6.96 10.40 11.77
CA PHE A 170 6.39 11.72 11.51
C PHE A 170 5.41 11.69 10.33
N CYS A 171 5.82 11.14 9.19
CA CYS A 171 4.97 11.03 8.01
C CYS A 171 3.71 10.19 8.24
N GLN A 172 3.84 9.05 8.95
CA GLN A 172 2.71 8.16 9.26
C GLN A 172 1.68 8.84 10.16
N TRP A 173 2.11 9.47 11.24
CA TRP A 173 1.19 10.16 12.16
C TRP A 173 0.55 11.38 11.49
N LEU A 174 1.30 12.11 10.67
CA LEU A 174 0.79 13.23 9.89
C LEU A 174 -0.28 12.76 8.88
N GLN A 175 -0.02 11.68 8.14
CA GLN A 175 -0.99 11.08 7.21
C GLN A 175 -2.29 10.73 7.94
N ARG A 176 -2.22 10.13 9.13
CA ARG A 176 -3.40 9.76 9.93
C ARG A 176 -4.22 10.96 10.38
N ILE A 177 -3.58 12.09 10.71
CA ILE A 177 -4.29 13.35 11.00
C ILE A 177 -5.09 13.80 9.78
N PHE A 178 -4.48 13.82 8.59
CA PHE A 178 -5.17 14.18 7.36
C PHE A 178 -6.35 13.24 7.05
N THR A 179 -6.18 11.93 7.22
CA THR A 179 -7.27 10.97 7.04
C THR A 179 -8.44 11.25 7.98
N MET A 180 -8.17 11.56 9.25
CA MET A 180 -9.21 11.88 10.23
C MET A 180 -9.90 13.22 9.95
N LEU A 181 -9.15 14.23 9.52
CA LEU A 181 -9.71 15.52 9.10
C LEU A 181 -10.66 15.34 7.91
N VAL A 182 -10.26 14.56 6.90
CA VAL A 182 -11.12 14.25 5.74
C VAL A 182 -12.35 13.46 6.17
N LEU A 183 -12.20 12.49 7.07
CA LEU A 183 -13.33 11.71 7.59
C LEU A 183 -14.34 12.60 8.34
N LEU A 184 -13.85 13.52 9.17
CA LEU A 184 -14.68 14.50 9.88
C LEU A 184 -15.37 15.44 8.89
N TRP A 185 -14.65 15.93 7.88
CA TRP A 185 -15.21 16.78 6.84
C TRP A 185 -16.34 16.08 6.06
N ILE A 186 -16.14 14.82 5.65
CA ILE A 186 -17.17 14.00 4.98
C ILE A 186 -18.41 13.82 5.87
N ARG A 187 -18.20 13.58 7.17
CA ARG A 187 -19.28 13.42 8.16
C ARG A 187 -20.08 14.70 8.37
N PHE A 188 -19.41 15.85 8.49
CA PHE A 188 -20.10 17.13 8.65
C PHE A 188 -20.86 17.55 7.40
N HIS A 189 -20.38 17.16 6.21
CA HIS A 189 -21.01 17.52 4.94
C HIS A 189 -22.02 16.49 4.41
N ASN A 190 -22.32 15.43 5.19
CA ASN A 190 -23.30 14.38 4.85
C ASN A 190 -23.19 13.85 3.41
N LYS A 191 -21.96 13.65 2.91
CA LYS A 191 -21.75 13.10 1.57
C LYS A 191 -22.27 11.67 1.49
N SER A 192 -22.81 11.25 0.35
CA SER A 192 -23.25 9.87 0.14
C SER A 192 -22.08 8.89 0.33
N ILE A 193 -22.18 8.05 1.35
CA ILE A 193 -21.19 7.02 1.67
C ILE A 193 -21.67 5.69 1.08
N HIS A 194 -20.73 4.79 0.73
CA HIS A 194 -21.05 3.43 0.32
C HIS A 194 -22.00 2.75 1.34
N PRO A 195 -23.05 2.02 0.89
CA PRO A 195 -24.07 1.43 1.76
C PRO A 195 -23.52 0.47 2.83
N ASP A 196 -22.35 -0.11 2.58
CA ASP A 196 -21.68 -1.02 3.52
C ASP A 196 -20.71 -0.36 4.51
N ALA A 197 -20.61 0.97 4.52
CA ALA A 197 -19.69 1.66 5.42
C ALA A 197 -20.06 1.48 6.89
N ILE A 198 -19.05 1.15 7.70
CA ILE A 198 -19.18 0.99 9.14
C ILE A 198 -19.29 2.38 9.78
N GLN A 199 -20.36 2.60 10.54
CA GLN A 199 -20.60 3.88 11.18
C GLN A 199 -20.11 3.87 12.63
N ASN A 200 -19.07 4.65 12.91
CA ASN A 200 -18.61 4.93 14.27
C ASN A 200 -19.07 6.33 14.74
N PRO A 201 -19.20 6.56 16.06
CA PRO A 201 -19.51 7.87 16.60
C PRO A 201 -18.41 8.88 16.29
N ILE A 202 -18.80 10.14 16.03
CA ILE A 202 -17.90 11.25 15.62
C ILE A 202 -16.82 11.54 16.67
N ILE A 203 -17.11 11.23 17.93
CA ILE A 203 -16.16 11.37 19.05
C ILE A 203 -14.88 10.55 18.80
N MET A 204 -14.98 9.37 18.18
CA MET A 204 -13.83 8.48 17.98
C MET A 204 -12.75 9.09 17.06
N PRO A 205 -13.07 9.58 15.84
CA PRO A 205 -12.10 10.30 15.01
C PRO A 205 -11.50 11.54 15.68
N ILE A 206 -12.27 12.29 16.46
CA ILE A 206 -11.77 13.50 17.14
C ILE A 206 -10.73 13.13 18.20
N VAL A 207 -11.04 12.16 19.06
CA VAL A 207 -10.10 11.69 20.10
C VAL A 207 -8.84 11.13 19.46
N PHE A 208 -8.97 10.31 18.41
CA PHE A 208 -7.83 9.74 17.71
C PHE A 208 -6.97 10.81 17.03
N MET A 209 -7.59 11.81 16.41
CA MET A 209 -6.87 12.95 15.81
C MET A 209 -6.07 13.74 16.86
N ILE A 210 -6.62 13.97 18.05
CA ILE A 210 -5.90 14.64 19.16
C ILE A 210 -4.69 13.80 19.58
N ILE A 211 -4.84 12.47 19.71
CA ILE A 211 -3.74 11.57 20.05
C ILE A 211 -2.65 11.63 18.97
N CYS A 212 -3.00 11.53 17.69
CA CYS A 212 -2.03 11.65 16.60
C CYS A 212 -1.33 13.01 16.58
N ALA A 213 -2.03 14.10 16.87
CA ALA A 213 -1.43 15.43 16.97
C ALA A 213 -0.36 15.50 18.08
N THR A 214 -0.62 14.88 19.24
CA THR A 214 0.39 14.81 20.31
C THR A 214 1.60 13.95 19.95
N LEU A 215 1.41 12.89 19.16
CA LEU A 215 2.50 12.05 18.65
C LEU A 215 3.37 12.81 17.64
N VAL A 216 2.76 13.54 16.71
CA VAL A 216 3.50 14.41 15.78
C VAL A 216 4.32 15.45 16.53
N MET A 217 3.75 16.08 17.56
CA MET A 217 4.50 17.02 18.39
C MET A 217 5.69 16.35 19.09
N THR A 218 5.51 15.13 19.58
CA THR A 218 6.59 14.37 20.22
C THR A 218 7.71 14.03 19.23
N THR A 219 7.38 13.60 18.01
CA THR A 219 8.38 13.30 16.97
C THR A 219 9.12 14.55 16.52
N VAL A 220 8.42 15.68 16.41
CA VAL A 220 9.04 16.98 16.05
C VAL A 220 10.00 17.45 17.12
N ILE A 221 9.65 17.30 18.41
CA ILE A 221 10.55 17.66 19.51
C ILE A 221 11.78 16.72 19.57
N ALA A 222 11.62 15.45 19.20
CA ALA A 222 12.70 14.46 19.23
C ALA A 222 13.77 14.74 18.18
N ASP A 223 13.38 15.03 16.93
CA ASP A 223 14.33 15.35 15.85
C ASP A 223 13.66 16.22 14.77
N THR A 224 13.73 17.55 14.95
CA THR A 224 13.15 18.53 14.03
C THR A 224 13.74 18.44 12.62
N HIS A 225 15.04 18.12 12.50
CA HIS A 225 15.72 18.08 11.22
C HIS A 225 15.21 16.92 10.36
N MET A 226 15.06 15.74 10.96
CA MET A 226 14.51 14.59 10.23
C MET A 226 13.02 14.77 9.91
N CYS A 227 12.25 15.41 10.79
CA CYS A 227 10.85 15.74 10.51
C CYS A 227 10.69 16.72 9.35
N SER A 228 11.59 17.71 9.21
CA SER A 228 11.53 18.67 8.10
C SER A 228 11.86 18.01 6.76
N ILE A 229 12.77 17.04 6.73
CA ILE A 229 13.05 16.21 5.55
C ILE A 229 11.79 15.41 5.18
N GLY A 230 11.18 14.70 6.15
CA GLY A 230 9.94 13.95 5.92
C GLY A 230 8.81 14.83 5.38
N GLY A 231 8.61 16.01 5.96
CA GLY A 231 7.65 17.00 5.47
C GLY A 231 7.95 17.51 4.06
N SER A 232 9.23 17.73 3.74
CA SER A 232 9.66 18.15 2.41
C SER A 232 9.42 17.06 1.37
N VAL A 233 9.65 15.78 1.71
CA VAL A 233 9.35 14.62 0.85
C VAL A 233 7.84 14.53 0.60
N ALA A 234 7.01 14.70 1.64
CA ALA A 234 5.56 14.69 1.51
C ALA A 234 5.05 15.85 0.62
N LEU A 235 5.57 17.07 0.82
CA LEU A 235 5.26 18.22 -0.01
C LEU A 235 5.73 18.04 -1.46
N GLY A 236 6.93 17.47 -1.66
CA GLY A 236 7.45 17.12 -2.98
C GLY A 236 6.54 16.14 -3.73
N GLY A 237 6.04 15.12 -3.03
CA GLY A 237 5.04 14.19 -3.57
C GLY A 237 3.73 14.89 -3.96
N LEU A 238 3.26 15.82 -3.14
CA LEU A 238 2.06 16.63 -3.43
C LEU A 238 2.26 17.51 -4.68
N VAL A 239 3.40 18.21 -4.78
CA VAL A 239 3.75 19.03 -5.94
C VAL A 239 3.84 18.16 -7.20
N PHE A 240 4.50 17.00 -7.11
CA PHE A 240 4.59 16.05 -8.22
C PHE A 240 3.20 15.58 -8.69
N TYR A 241 2.29 15.28 -7.76
CA TYR A 241 0.91 14.91 -8.08
C TYR A 241 0.17 16.03 -8.83
N PHE A 242 0.26 17.27 -8.37
CA PHE A 242 -0.38 18.42 -9.04
C PHE A 242 0.18 18.69 -10.44
N LEU A 243 1.48 18.45 -10.66
CA LEU A 243 2.11 18.67 -11.95
C LEU A 243 1.71 17.62 -13.00
N PHE A 244 1.68 16.35 -12.63
CA PHE A 244 1.52 15.25 -13.59
C PHE A 244 0.10 14.67 -13.68
N PHE A 245 -0.63 14.57 -12.56
CA PHE A 245 -1.87 13.79 -12.47
C PHE A 245 -3.12 14.64 -12.28
N TYR A 246 -3.01 15.89 -11.81
CA TYR A 246 -4.18 16.73 -11.59
C TYR A 246 -4.91 17.11 -12.89
N THR A 247 -6.21 16.85 -12.93
CA THR A 247 -7.05 16.96 -14.14
C THR A 247 -7.32 18.39 -14.57
N HIS A 248 -7.38 19.36 -13.64
CA HIS A 248 -7.62 20.79 -13.90
C HIS A 248 -6.34 21.63 -13.81
N SER A 249 -5.26 21.18 -14.47
CA SER A 249 -4.00 21.89 -14.51
C SER A 249 -4.02 23.04 -15.55
N PRO A 250 -3.45 24.23 -15.25
CA PRO A 250 -3.44 25.37 -16.16
C PRO A 250 -2.70 25.08 -17.47
N SER A 251 -3.12 25.72 -18.56
CA SER A 251 -2.64 25.49 -19.93
C SER A 251 -1.10 25.60 -20.12
N ALA A 252 -0.40 26.27 -19.20
CA ALA A 252 1.07 26.39 -19.19
C ALA A 252 1.81 25.05 -18.99
N ILE A 253 1.18 24.05 -18.37
CA ILE A 253 1.82 22.77 -17.97
C ILE A 253 1.50 21.63 -18.97
N LYS A 254 0.78 21.94 -20.07
CA LYS A 254 0.34 20.95 -21.06
C LYS A 254 1.49 20.16 -21.71
N GLY A 255 2.65 20.79 -21.90
CA GLY A 255 3.85 20.14 -22.44
C GLY A 255 4.40 19.04 -21.51
N ILE A 256 4.53 19.35 -20.21
CA ILE A 256 5.01 18.41 -19.19
C ILE A 256 4.03 17.25 -19.02
N LYS A 257 2.71 17.52 -19.04
CA LYS A 257 1.67 16.48 -18.99
C LYS A 257 1.71 15.54 -20.20
N THR A 258 1.89 16.09 -21.39
CA THR A 258 2.00 15.29 -22.63
C THR A 258 3.24 14.41 -22.60
N PHE A 259 4.37 14.94 -22.14
CA PHE A 259 5.58 14.14 -21.91
C PHE A 259 5.34 13.03 -20.88
N GLY A 260 4.73 13.34 -19.74
CA GLY A 260 4.41 12.37 -18.70
C GLY A 260 3.47 11.26 -19.19
N CYS A 261 2.45 11.59 -19.97
CA CYS A 261 1.54 10.62 -20.58
C CYS A 261 2.27 9.70 -21.58
N ASN A 262 3.10 10.28 -22.46
CA ASN A 262 3.89 9.50 -23.41
C ASN A 262 4.90 8.58 -22.72
N ALA A 263 5.58 9.08 -21.68
CA ALA A 263 6.49 8.27 -20.87
C ALA A 263 5.73 7.15 -20.16
N ASN A 264 4.59 7.45 -19.54
CA ASN A 264 3.75 6.44 -18.90
C ASN A 264 3.31 5.35 -19.87
N ASN A 265 2.86 5.69 -21.08
CA ASN A 265 2.46 4.71 -22.09
C ASN A 265 3.63 3.83 -22.55
N LYS A 266 4.79 4.43 -22.84
CA LYS A 266 6.00 3.68 -23.23
C LYS A 266 6.48 2.75 -22.12
N ILE A 267 6.55 3.24 -20.89
CA ILE A 267 6.97 2.46 -19.72
C ILE A 267 5.96 1.34 -19.46
N THR A 268 4.66 1.60 -19.61
CA THR A 268 3.62 0.59 -19.44
C THR A 268 3.80 -0.55 -20.44
N ILE A 269 3.99 -0.26 -21.73
CA ILE A 269 4.25 -1.30 -22.75
C ILE A 269 5.51 -2.10 -22.42
N TYR A 270 6.60 -1.42 -22.06
CA TYR A 270 7.85 -2.11 -21.69
C TYR A 270 7.65 -3.03 -20.49
N THR A 271 6.92 -2.54 -19.47
CA THR A 271 6.64 -3.27 -18.24
C THR A 271 5.73 -4.48 -18.50
N GLN A 272 4.74 -4.35 -19.38
CA GLN A 272 3.88 -5.46 -19.80
C GLN A 272 4.70 -6.60 -20.40
N ILE A 273 5.67 -6.28 -21.26
CA ILE A 273 6.55 -7.27 -21.90
C ILE A 273 7.49 -7.92 -20.88
N VAL A 274 8.17 -7.13 -20.06
CA VAL A 274 9.20 -7.63 -19.12
C VAL A 274 8.58 -8.45 -17.99
N PHE A 275 7.46 -8.01 -17.42
CA PHE A 275 6.86 -8.64 -16.25
C PHE A 275 5.69 -9.59 -16.58
N ASN A 276 5.31 -9.70 -17.86
CA ASN A 276 4.13 -10.40 -18.34
C ASN A 276 2.87 -10.00 -17.55
N VAL A 277 2.53 -8.71 -17.57
CA VAL A 277 1.42 -8.14 -16.80
C VAL A 277 0.42 -7.44 -17.71
N MET A 278 -0.84 -7.42 -17.31
CA MET A 278 -1.93 -6.77 -18.04
C MET A 278 -2.47 -5.59 -17.22
N PRO A 279 -2.88 -4.48 -17.85
CA PRO A 279 -3.65 -3.44 -17.16
C PRO A 279 -4.99 -4.03 -16.68
N PRO A 280 -5.59 -3.46 -15.62
CA PRO A 280 -6.82 -4.00 -15.04
C PRO A 280 -7.96 -3.99 -16.08
N GLU A 281 -8.62 -5.13 -16.28
CA GLU A 281 -9.77 -5.32 -17.21
C GLU A 281 -10.93 -4.33 -16.95
N PHE A 282 -11.01 -3.78 -15.73
CA PHE A 282 -11.95 -2.71 -15.36
C PHE A 282 -11.77 -1.40 -16.14
N SER A 283 -10.74 -1.29 -16.97
CA SER A 283 -10.54 -0.15 -17.84
C SER A 283 -11.59 -0.05 -18.96
N GLU A 284 -12.41 -1.07 -19.26
CA GLU A 284 -13.49 -0.87 -20.23
C GLU A 284 -14.50 0.18 -19.76
N GLU A 285 -14.83 0.20 -18.46
CA GLU A 285 -15.84 1.11 -17.90
C GLU A 285 -15.27 2.53 -17.66
N ILE A 286 -14.01 2.63 -17.25
CA ILE A 286 -13.29 3.90 -17.10
C ILE A 286 -12.91 4.49 -18.47
N THR A 287 -12.53 3.66 -19.46
CA THR A 287 -12.32 4.12 -20.84
C THR A 287 -13.65 4.58 -21.45
N ARG A 288 -14.77 3.91 -21.14
CA ARG A 288 -16.12 4.38 -21.49
C ARG A 288 -16.41 5.74 -20.88
N SER A 289 -16.12 5.96 -19.60
CA SER A 289 -16.41 7.24 -18.94
C SER A 289 -15.50 8.37 -19.42
N TYR A 290 -14.24 8.09 -19.78
CA TYR A 290 -13.38 9.06 -20.47
C TYR A 290 -13.83 9.32 -21.92
N GLN A 291 -14.22 8.30 -22.69
CA GLN A 291 -14.74 8.47 -24.05
C GLN A 291 -16.10 9.20 -24.08
N VAL A 292 -16.99 8.94 -23.12
CA VAL A 292 -18.28 9.63 -22.99
C VAL A 292 -18.07 11.10 -22.62
N ASN A 293 -17.06 11.42 -21.80
CA ASN A 293 -16.72 12.81 -21.47
C ASN A 293 -15.88 13.53 -22.54
N LEU A 294 -15.29 12.79 -23.48
CA LEU A 294 -14.61 13.31 -24.68
C LEU A 294 -15.55 13.33 -25.91
N SER A 295 -16.75 12.79 -25.79
CA SER A 295 -17.79 12.92 -26.80
C SER A 295 -18.41 14.30 -26.67
N PRO A 296 -18.33 15.19 -27.67
CA PRO A 296 -19.17 16.37 -27.67
C PRO A 296 -20.61 15.87 -27.77
N THR A 297 -21.36 16.00 -26.68
CA THR A 297 -22.80 15.85 -26.70
C THR A 297 -23.35 16.68 -27.87
N SER A 298 -23.99 15.97 -28.78
CA SER A 298 -24.60 16.42 -30.02
C SER A 298 -25.22 17.81 -29.94
N LYS A 299 -24.92 18.64 -30.94
CA LYS A 299 -25.94 19.27 -31.79
C LYS A 299 -25.29 19.86 -33.07
N VAL A 300 -25.99 19.65 -34.18
CA VAL A 300 -25.91 20.30 -35.50
C VAL A 300 -25.13 19.60 -36.63
N ASN A 301 -25.92 18.92 -37.48
CA ASN A 301 -25.87 18.73 -38.93
C ASN A 301 -24.53 18.50 -39.69
N GLY A 302 -24.50 17.34 -40.38
CA GLY A 302 -24.07 17.22 -41.78
C GLY A 302 -22.62 16.83 -42.04
N ASN A 303 -22.35 15.55 -42.32
CA ASN A 303 -21.81 15.05 -43.61
C ASN A 303 -21.51 13.54 -43.52
N THR A 304 -22.03 12.75 -44.44
CA THR A 304 -22.14 11.28 -44.37
C THR A 304 -20.91 10.51 -44.88
N ASP A 305 -19.74 11.15 -45.00
CA ASP A 305 -18.56 10.52 -45.63
C ASP A 305 -17.44 10.09 -44.65
N SER A 306 -17.47 10.55 -43.39
CA SER A 306 -16.44 10.23 -42.38
C SER A 306 -16.79 9.03 -41.49
N ILE A 307 -18.08 8.67 -41.38
CA ILE A 307 -18.57 7.53 -40.59
C ILE A 307 -18.28 6.20 -41.31
N THR A 308 -18.39 6.17 -42.64
CA THR A 308 -18.14 4.99 -43.48
C THR A 308 -16.67 4.57 -43.45
N LYS A 309 -15.74 5.54 -43.31
CA LYS A 309 -14.30 5.27 -43.23
C LYS A 309 -13.86 4.73 -41.87
N PHE A 310 -14.58 5.06 -40.79
CA PHE A 310 -14.30 4.53 -39.46
C PHE A 310 -14.89 3.12 -39.25
N GLU A 311 -16.04 2.83 -39.85
CA GLU A 311 -16.61 1.47 -39.84
C GLU A 311 -15.81 0.48 -40.71
N SER A 312 -15.22 0.91 -41.82
CA SER A 312 -14.37 0.02 -42.63
C SER A 312 -13.11 -0.41 -41.85
N ILE A 313 -12.46 0.53 -41.15
CA ILE A 313 -11.28 0.26 -40.31
C ILE A 313 -11.65 -0.64 -39.11
N ARG A 314 -12.83 -0.44 -38.50
CA ARG A 314 -13.32 -1.29 -37.40
C ARG A 314 -13.57 -2.73 -37.87
N THR A 315 -14.17 -2.90 -39.05
CA THR A 315 -14.51 -4.23 -39.60
C THR A 315 -13.25 -4.99 -40.04
N GLU A 316 -12.24 -4.29 -40.55
CA GLU A 316 -10.96 -4.85 -40.97
C GLU A 316 -10.09 -5.28 -39.77
N THR A 317 -10.12 -4.50 -38.67
CA THR A 317 -9.42 -4.84 -37.42
C THR A 317 -10.09 -6.04 -36.72
N LEU A 318 -11.42 -6.12 -36.71
CA LEU A 318 -12.15 -7.26 -36.15
C LEU A 318 -11.93 -8.54 -36.97
N LYS A 319 -11.86 -8.45 -38.30
CA LYS A 319 -11.47 -9.57 -39.16
C LYS A 319 -10.04 -10.05 -38.87
N ASN A 320 -9.09 -9.13 -38.72
CA ASN A 320 -7.70 -9.49 -38.44
C ASN A 320 -7.52 -10.14 -37.05
N ASN A 321 -8.32 -9.73 -36.06
CA ASN A 321 -8.32 -10.36 -34.73
C ASN A 321 -9.01 -11.73 -34.72
N ALA A 322 -10.08 -11.92 -35.50
CA ALA A 322 -10.72 -13.23 -35.65
C ALA A 322 -9.81 -14.24 -36.39
N VAL A 323 -9.08 -13.79 -37.42
CA VAL A 323 -8.12 -14.62 -38.16
C VAL A 323 -6.92 -14.99 -37.28
N SER A 324 -6.39 -14.06 -36.47
CA SER A 324 -5.30 -14.37 -35.55
C SER A 324 -5.70 -15.27 -34.38
N GLN A 325 -6.96 -15.21 -33.93
CA GLN A 325 -7.52 -16.20 -32.99
C GLN A 325 -7.67 -17.59 -33.63
N GLN A 326 -8.16 -17.68 -34.87
CA GLN A 326 -8.24 -18.97 -35.59
C GLN A 326 -6.86 -19.59 -35.84
N PHE A 327 -5.85 -18.77 -36.19
CA PHE A 327 -4.47 -19.25 -36.33
C PHE A 327 -3.87 -19.74 -35.00
N SER A 328 -4.23 -19.12 -33.87
CA SER A 328 -3.77 -19.56 -32.55
C SER A 328 -4.46 -20.86 -32.10
N GLU A 329 -5.74 -21.03 -32.40
CA GLU A 329 -6.49 -22.27 -32.14
C GLU A 329 -6.03 -23.45 -33.02
N GLU A 330 -5.72 -23.23 -34.31
CA GLU A 330 -5.14 -24.27 -35.18
C GLU A 330 -3.73 -24.67 -34.74
N LYS A 331 -2.92 -23.71 -34.27
CA LYS A 331 -1.59 -23.99 -33.72
C LYS A 331 -1.67 -24.78 -32.41
N SER A 332 -2.68 -24.51 -31.57
CA SER A 332 -2.94 -25.28 -30.36
C SER A 332 -3.44 -26.71 -30.67
N LYS A 333 -4.34 -26.88 -31.65
CA LYS A 333 -4.84 -28.21 -32.07
C LYS A 333 -3.77 -29.07 -32.74
N SER A 334 -2.88 -28.49 -33.54
CA SER A 334 -1.78 -29.22 -34.20
C SER A 334 -0.70 -29.69 -33.20
N ILE A 335 -0.45 -28.93 -32.12
CA ILE A 335 0.45 -29.34 -31.04
C ILE A 335 -0.14 -30.52 -30.23
N ILE A 336 -1.46 -30.53 -30.01
CA ILE A 336 -2.13 -31.61 -29.27
C ILE A 336 -2.23 -32.90 -30.12
N ILE A 337 -2.41 -32.80 -31.44
CA ILE A 337 -2.46 -33.98 -32.33
C ILE A 337 -1.05 -34.56 -32.58
N GLY A 338 0.00 -33.71 -32.65
CA GLY A 338 1.39 -34.16 -32.79
C GLY A 338 1.91 -34.93 -31.56
N SER A 339 1.41 -34.62 -30.36
CA SER A 339 1.81 -35.32 -29.13
C SER A 339 1.20 -36.71 -28.99
N ASN A 340 0.10 -37.02 -29.69
CA ASN A 340 -0.62 -38.30 -29.53
C ASN A 340 -0.18 -39.38 -30.55
N ASN A 341 0.54 -39.00 -31.62
CA ASN A 341 1.14 -39.93 -32.58
C ASN A 341 2.60 -40.29 -32.27
N GLY A 342 3.24 -39.63 -31.29
CA GLY A 342 4.63 -39.91 -30.89
C GLY A 342 4.80 -40.97 -29.79
N MET A 343 3.71 -41.59 -29.31
CA MET A 343 3.74 -42.51 -28.15
C MET A 343 3.25 -43.93 -28.49
N LYS A 344 3.38 -44.34 -29.77
CA LYS A 344 3.13 -45.72 -30.23
C LYS A 344 4.34 -46.42 -30.89
N ASP A 345 5.46 -45.73 -31.09
CA ASP A 345 6.68 -46.31 -31.66
C ASP A 345 7.86 -46.20 -30.70
N ILE A 346 7.77 -46.84 -29.54
CA ILE A 346 8.94 -47.29 -28.78
C ILE A 346 8.56 -48.64 -28.14
N GLY A 347 9.02 -49.71 -28.77
CA GLY A 347 9.00 -51.07 -28.22
C GLY A 347 10.11 -51.31 -27.20
#